data_AF-A0A6I7M0G2-F1
#
_entry.id   AF-A0A6I7M0G2-F1
#
_cell.length_a   1.000
_cell.length_b   1.000
_cell.length_c   1.000
_cell.angle_alpha   90.00
_cell.angle_beta   90.00
_cell.angle_gamma   90.00
#
_symmetry.space_group_name_H-M   'P 1'
#
loop_
_entity.id
_entity.type
_entity.pdbx_description
1 polymer ?
#
loop_
_entity_poly.entity_id
_entity_poly.type
_entity_poly.pdbx_seq_one_letter_code
_entity_poly.pdbx_strand_id
1 'polypeptide(L)'
;MPAGMAVANRGLGLIHYGKLLYDPGHTQTLQQKAYHFLKEGYGLGLESGAIELVKKWLAEVECFYGHKSLNAKVDLDSYPIGDSDAEQAYRRWCLAECLYLNPLNDIGPHTIAARDIFHLPPLVTPIDVGPGYHGLFNQLKQEFIAARSLFYEGRQADGETCYSDHDMFLYDTLDYPRYGLAVERQRQAFRMAYSILDKIAYYINEYYCVGLNQNKVFLRSVWFASSGPKKGQLLPVFADRENWPLRGLYFLSRDLYQLEVEHREVLDPMAKGLSDLRNSLEHRYLKIHDIVPPSATERVQLPSHLIDELAHSIYLDEFREKSLHLLRLARAALIYLSLSIRQEEERKQTSRTSPMAPTALALWKPGS
;
A
#
# COMPACT_ATOMS: atom_id res chain seq x y z
N MET A 1 17.92 20.82 15.19
CA MET A 1 16.62 21.43 14.81
C MET A 1 15.78 20.56 13.87
N PRO A 2 16.24 20.05 12.69
CA PRO A 2 15.36 19.30 11.79
C PRO A 2 14.83 17.98 12.38
N ALA A 3 15.59 17.33 13.28
CA ALA A 3 15.17 16.10 13.92
C ALA A 3 13.93 16.27 14.82
N GLY A 4 13.86 17.32 15.64
CA GLY A 4 12.72 17.56 16.55
C GLY A 4 11.42 17.79 15.79
N MET A 5 11.46 18.56 14.70
CA MET A 5 10.32 18.79 13.82
C MET A 5 9.83 17.49 13.15
N ALA A 6 10.73 16.68 12.61
CA ALA A 6 10.37 15.41 11.97
C ALA A 6 9.70 14.44 12.96
N VAL A 7 10.26 14.31 14.17
CA VAL A 7 9.71 13.44 15.22
C VAL A 7 8.35 13.95 15.70
N ALA A 8 8.20 15.26 15.92
CA ALA A 8 6.91 15.85 16.31
C ALA A 8 5.85 15.67 15.21
N ASN A 9 6.19 15.89 13.94
CA ASN A 9 5.29 15.68 12.81
C ASN A 9 4.85 14.21 12.67
N ARG A 10 5.74 13.26 12.96
CA ARG A 10 5.37 11.84 13.04
C ARG A 10 4.32 11.60 14.13
N GLY A 11 4.49 12.21 15.31
CA GLY A 11 3.49 12.20 16.38
C GLY A 11 2.14 12.77 15.94
N LEU A 12 2.13 13.95 15.32
CA LEU A 12 0.91 14.57 14.78
C LEU A 12 0.21 13.68 13.75
N GLY A 13 0.97 13.07 12.83
CA GLY A 13 0.43 12.12 11.86
C GLY A 13 -0.28 10.95 12.53
N LEU A 14 0.32 10.36 13.58
CA LEU A 14 -0.29 9.28 14.34
C LEU A 14 -1.55 9.71 15.11
N ILE A 15 -1.64 10.96 15.59
CA ILE A 15 -2.88 11.48 16.21
C ILE A 15 -4.01 11.44 15.20
N HIS A 16 -3.79 12.00 14.00
CA HIS A 16 -4.81 12.05 12.96
C HIS A 16 -5.15 10.64 12.45
N TYR A 17 -4.14 9.80 12.23
CA TYR A 17 -4.33 8.43 11.79
C TYR A 17 -5.12 7.60 12.82
N GLY A 18 -4.79 7.71 14.10
CA GLY A 18 -5.49 7.02 15.18
C GLY A 18 -6.97 7.40 15.26
N LYS A 19 -7.32 8.68 15.07
CA LYS A 19 -8.72 9.15 15.06
C LYS A 19 -9.56 8.51 13.94
N LEU A 20 -8.93 8.01 12.89
CA LEU A 20 -9.57 7.36 11.75
C LEU A 20 -9.71 5.84 11.95
N LEU A 21 -9.17 5.24 13.01
CA LEU A 21 -9.26 3.79 13.26
C LEU A 21 -10.55 3.40 13.98
N TYR A 22 -11.14 2.28 13.56
CA TYR A 22 -12.45 1.82 14.08
C TYR A 22 -12.31 0.99 15.35
N ASP A 23 -11.10 0.51 15.65
CA ASP A 23 -10.79 -0.22 16.89
C ASP A 23 -10.28 0.75 17.97
N PRO A 24 -10.97 0.90 19.11
CA PRO A 24 -10.57 1.82 20.18
C PRO A 24 -9.22 1.48 20.81
N GLY A 25 -8.86 0.19 20.90
CA GLY A 25 -7.56 -0.25 21.46
C GLY A 25 -6.40 0.11 20.54
N HIS A 26 -6.59 -0.04 19.24
CA HIS A 26 -5.62 0.39 18.23
C HIS A 26 -5.49 1.92 18.24
N THR A 27 -6.61 2.65 18.31
CA THR A 27 -6.62 4.10 18.48
C THR A 27 -5.80 4.50 19.70
N GLN A 28 -6.09 3.92 20.88
CA GLN A 28 -5.36 4.22 22.10
C GLN A 28 -3.85 3.96 21.97
N THR A 29 -3.47 2.83 21.37
CA THR A 29 -2.06 2.47 21.16
C THR A 29 -1.35 3.47 20.24
N LEU A 30 -1.99 3.91 19.16
CA LEU A 30 -1.45 4.95 18.27
C LEU A 30 -1.32 6.30 19.00
N GLN A 31 -2.29 6.67 19.82
CA GLN A 31 -2.30 7.94 20.56
C GLN A 31 -1.23 7.97 21.65
N GLN A 32 -1.00 6.85 22.34
CA GLN A 32 0.13 6.68 23.25
C GLN A 32 1.46 6.87 22.52
N LYS A 33 1.66 6.18 21.38
CA LYS A 33 2.89 6.33 20.60
C LYS A 33 3.07 7.76 20.07
N ALA A 34 1.98 8.37 19.61
CA ALA A 34 1.96 9.75 19.15
C ALA A 34 2.41 10.73 20.25
N TYR A 35 1.87 10.56 21.46
CA TYR A 35 2.23 11.36 22.64
C TYR A 35 3.72 11.25 22.97
N HIS A 36 4.29 10.05 22.90
CA HIS A 36 5.73 9.86 23.10
C HIS A 36 6.58 10.54 22.02
N PHE A 37 6.19 10.46 20.74
CA PHE A 37 6.89 11.19 19.68
C PHE A 37 6.77 12.71 19.82
N LEU A 38 5.62 13.24 20.25
CA LEU A 38 5.50 14.68 20.51
C LEU A 38 6.42 15.14 21.64
N LYS A 39 6.52 14.37 22.74
CA LYS A 39 7.45 14.64 23.84
C LYS A 39 8.91 14.58 23.40
N GLU A 40 9.26 13.55 22.64
CA GLU A 40 10.61 13.36 22.10
C GLU A 40 10.98 14.52 21.17
N GLY A 41 10.11 14.86 20.22
CA GLY A 41 10.31 15.97 19.30
C GLY A 41 10.47 17.31 20.03
N TYR A 42 9.67 17.55 21.08
CA TYR A 42 9.81 18.72 21.95
C TYR A 42 11.18 18.76 22.65
N GLY A 43 11.64 17.63 23.19
CA GLY A 43 12.95 17.50 23.86
C GLY A 43 14.15 17.70 22.92
N LEU A 44 14.01 17.34 21.64
CA LEU A 44 15.04 17.52 20.61
C LEU A 44 15.14 18.96 20.06
N GLY A 45 14.23 19.84 20.47
CA GLY A 45 14.17 21.24 20.06
C GLY A 45 13.32 21.45 18.79
N LEU A 46 12.34 22.34 18.91
CA LEU A 46 11.41 22.72 17.85
C LEU A 46 11.65 24.16 17.39
N GLU A 47 11.19 24.47 16.18
CA GLU A 47 11.13 25.85 15.70
C GLU A 47 10.12 26.67 16.51
N SER A 48 10.39 27.96 16.69
CA SER A 48 9.61 28.84 17.58
C SER A 48 8.11 28.84 17.29
N GLY A 49 7.70 28.78 16.02
CA GLY A 49 6.30 28.72 15.61
C GLY A 49 5.59 27.38 15.91
N ALA A 50 6.35 26.29 16.09
CA ALA A 50 5.79 24.95 16.31
C ALA A 50 5.63 24.60 17.80
N ILE A 51 6.35 25.29 18.70
CA ILE A 51 6.36 25.01 20.14
C ILE A 51 4.96 25.05 20.74
N GLU A 52 4.23 26.15 20.52
CA GLU A 52 2.88 26.33 21.09
C GLU A 52 1.87 25.36 20.49
N LEU A 53 2.00 25.03 19.20
CA LEU A 53 1.17 24.02 18.55
C LEU A 53 1.39 22.64 19.16
N VAL A 54 2.65 22.21 19.32
CA VAL A 54 2.97 20.89 19.91
C VAL A 54 2.51 20.81 21.38
N LYS A 55 2.68 21.89 22.17
CA LYS A 55 2.16 21.96 23.54
C LYS A 55 0.64 21.79 23.58
N LYS A 56 -0.08 22.45 22.68
CA LYS A 56 -1.54 22.30 22.56
C LYS A 56 -1.93 20.85 22.29
N TRP A 57 -1.29 20.19 21.33
CA TRP A 57 -1.57 18.78 21.01
C TRP A 57 -1.25 17.83 22.17
N LEU A 58 -0.12 18.04 22.87
CA LEU A 58 0.20 17.28 24.08
C LEU A 58 -0.89 17.41 25.14
N ALA A 59 -1.35 18.64 25.38
CA ALA A 59 -2.42 18.92 26.35
C ALA A 59 -3.76 18.29 25.93
N GLU A 60 -4.13 18.35 24.64
CA GLU A 60 -5.36 17.73 24.13
C GLU A 60 -5.37 16.20 24.29
N VAL A 61 -4.27 15.55 23.89
CA VAL A 61 -4.14 14.08 24.03
C VAL A 61 -4.14 13.67 25.50
N GLU A 62 -3.43 14.41 26.35
CA GLU A 62 -3.37 14.16 27.79
C GLU A 62 -4.71 14.39 28.51
N CYS A 63 -5.47 15.40 28.10
CA CYS A 63 -6.82 15.66 28.58
C CYS A 63 -7.78 14.51 28.24
N PHE A 64 -7.74 14.00 27.01
CA PHE A 64 -8.68 12.98 26.54
C PHE A 64 -8.37 11.58 27.07
N TYR A 65 -7.09 11.15 27.04
CA TYR A 65 -6.70 9.79 27.42
C TYR A 65 -6.21 9.66 28.86
N GLY A 66 -5.81 10.77 29.49
CA GLY A 66 -5.26 10.81 30.83
C GLY A 66 -3.78 10.43 30.89
N HIS A 67 -3.00 11.20 31.66
CA HIS A 67 -1.55 11.02 31.80
C HIS A 67 -1.13 9.60 32.19
N LYS A 68 -1.83 8.95 33.12
CA LYS A 68 -1.50 7.60 33.58
C LYS A 68 -1.64 6.56 32.47
N SER A 69 -2.72 6.64 31.69
CA SER A 69 -2.98 5.74 30.56
C SER A 69 -1.96 5.95 29.44
N LEU A 70 -1.58 7.20 29.18
CA LEU A 70 -0.61 7.52 28.13
C LEU A 70 0.81 7.03 28.42
N ASN A 71 1.20 6.96 29.69
CA ASN A 71 2.53 6.47 30.10
C ASN A 71 2.50 5.02 30.60
N ALA A 72 1.37 4.32 30.49
CA ALA A 72 1.28 2.91 30.85
C ALA A 72 2.12 2.07 29.87
N LYS A 73 2.80 1.04 30.40
CA LYS A 73 3.47 0.06 29.54
C LYS A 73 2.40 -0.77 28.82
N VAL A 74 2.37 -0.68 27.50
CA VAL A 74 1.59 -1.58 26.65
C VAL A 74 2.52 -2.66 26.13
N ASP A 75 2.11 -3.90 26.29
CA ASP A 75 2.78 -5.02 25.68
C ASP A 75 2.48 -5.03 24.18
N LEU A 76 3.51 -4.88 23.35
CA LEU A 76 3.41 -4.91 21.90
C LEU A 76 4.04 -6.19 21.32
N ASP A 77 4.78 -6.95 22.13
CA ASP A 77 5.79 -7.90 21.66
C ASP A 77 5.57 -9.34 22.16
N SER A 78 4.65 -9.60 23.09
CA SER A 78 4.33 -10.96 23.57
C SER A 78 3.21 -11.66 22.79
N TYR A 79 2.95 -11.31 21.53
CA TYR A 79 1.90 -11.93 20.72
C TYR A 79 2.45 -13.08 19.86
N PRO A 80 1.69 -14.18 19.67
CA PRO A 80 2.12 -15.31 18.83
C PRO A 80 2.34 -14.93 17.37
N ILE A 81 3.46 -15.40 16.80
CA ILE A 81 3.88 -15.13 15.41
C ILE A 81 3.94 -16.40 14.54
N GLY A 82 3.24 -17.46 14.93
CA GLY A 82 3.15 -18.72 14.18
C GLY A 82 3.76 -19.90 14.92
N ASP A 83 3.45 -21.10 14.44
CA ASP A 83 3.77 -22.36 15.12
C ASP A 83 5.04 -23.01 14.58
N SER A 84 5.38 -22.75 13.31
CA SER A 84 6.58 -23.29 12.64
C SER A 84 7.65 -22.22 12.42
N ASP A 85 8.92 -22.64 12.34
CA ASP A 85 10.03 -21.72 12.05
C ASP A 85 9.84 -20.97 10.72
N ALA A 86 9.32 -21.66 9.71
CA ALA A 86 9.00 -21.08 8.40
C ALA A 86 7.94 -19.98 8.51
N GLU A 87 6.85 -20.25 9.25
CA GLU A 87 5.81 -19.26 9.48
C GLU A 87 6.34 -18.06 10.28
N GLN A 88 7.09 -18.31 11.36
CA GLN A 88 7.67 -17.25 12.18
C GLN A 88 8.64 -16.37 11.38
N ALA A 89 9.46 -16.95 10.50
CA ALA A 89 10.35 -16.22 9.61
C ALA A 89 9.55 -15.32 8.65
N TYR A 90 8.50 -15.85 8.03
CA TYR A 90 7.60 -15.09 7.16
C TYR A 90 6.91 -13.93 7.90
N ARG A 91 6.36 -14.19 9.09
CA ARG A 91 5.66 -13.16 9.87
C ARG A 91 6.61 -12.06 10.36
N ARG A 92 7.82 -12.40 10.79
CA ARG A 92 8.86 -11.41 11.15
C ARG A 92 9.27 -10.55 9.95
N TRP A 93 9.42 -11.17 8.78
CA TRP A 93 9.69 -10.43 7.54
C TRP A 93 8.55 -9.47 7.21
N CYS A 94 7.29 -9.92 7.25
CA CYS A 94 6.13 -9.06 7.02
C CYS A 94 6.08 -7.86 7.99
N LEU A 95 6.42 -8.07 9.28
CA LEU A 95 6.50 -6.99 10.27
C LEU A 95 7.60 -5.98 9.93
N ALA A 96 8.80 -6.46 9.61
CA ALA A 96 9.96 -5.62 9.29
C ALA A 96 9.72 -4.78 8.03
N GLU A 97 9.07 -5.35 7.03
CA GLU A 97 8.77 -4.68 5.76
C GLU A 97 7.50 -3.82 5.79
N CYS A 98 6.81 -3.77 6.93
CA CYS A 98 5.51 -3.11 7.11
C CYS A 98 4.47 -3.57 6.07
N LEU A 99 4.23 -4.89 6.02
CA LEU A 99 3.35 -5.53 5.03
C LEU A 99 2.05 -6.10 5.61
N TYR A 100 1.81 -6.00 6.93
CA TYR A 100 0.50 -6.36 7.49
C TYR A 100 -0.54 -5.29 7.24
N LEU A 101 -1.75 -5.67 6.84
CA LEU A 101 -2.94 -4.81 6.88
C LEU A 101 -3.38 -4.65 8.34
N ASN A 102 -2.55 -3.93 9.09
CA ASN A 102 -2.72 -3.60 10.49
C ASN A 102 -2.03 -2.25 10.76
N PRO A 103 -2.78 -1.22 11.20
CA PRO A 103 -2.22 0.09 11.55
C PRO A 103 -1.13 0.06 12.62
N LEU A 104 -1.11 -0.97 13.48
CA LEU A 104 -0.07 -1.13 14.49
C LEU A 104 1.30 -1.48 13.87
N ASN A 105 1.34 -1.94 12.62
CA ASN A 105 2.63 -2.16 11.94
C ASN A 105 3.33 -0.82 11.60
N ASP A 106 2.59 0.30 11.52
CA ASP A 106 3.13 1.62 11.19
C ASP A 106 3.91 2.25 12.37
N ILE A 107 3.73 1.73 13.58
CA ILE A 107 4.48 2.17 14.78
C ILE A 107 5.76 1.36 15.04
N GLY A 108 5.93 0.22 14.38
CA GLY A 108 7.12 -0.65 14.48
C GLY A 108 6.82 -2.12 14.14
N PRO A 109 7.88 -2.96 14.03
CA PRO A 109 7.75 -4.39 13.75
C PRO A 109 7.36 -5.20 15.01
N HIS A 110 6.28 -4.76 15.66
CA HIS A 110 5.79 -5.34 16.91
C HIS A 110 4.86 -6.53 16.66
N THR A 111 4.98 -7.59 17.45
CA THR A 111 4.22 -8.84 17.23
C THR A 111 2.69 -8.66 17.30
N ILE A 112 2.19 -7.66 18.04
CA ILE A 112 0.77 -7.28 18.08
C ILE A 112 0.19 -6.98 16.69
N ALA A 113 1.05 -6.54 15.76
CA ALA A 113 0.66 -6.19 14.40
C ALA A 113 0.64 -7.38 13.43
N ALA A 114 1.04 -8.58 13.85
CA ALA A 114 1.28 -9.74 12.97
C ALA A 114 0.00 -10.45 12.46
N ARG A 115 -1.04 -9.67 12.12
CA ARG A 115 -2.36 -10.13 11.68
C ARG A 115 -3.01 -9.11 10.75
N ASP A 116 -3.56 -9.56 9.62
CA ASP A 116 -4.33 -8.72 8.69
C ASP A 116 -5.76 -8.52 9.18
N ILE A 117 -5.91 -7.67 10.20
CA ILE A 117 -7.23 -7.40 10.77
C ILE A 117 -8.02 -6.37 9.97
N PHE A 118 -7.37 -5.62 9.06
CA PHE A 118 -8.04 -4.50 8.39
C PHE A 118 -9.22 -4.95 7.51
N HIS A 119 -10.36 -4.29 7.62
CA HIS A 119 -11.57 -4.57 6.84
C HIS A 119 -12.33 -3.28 6.47
N LEU A 120 -13.38 -3.40 5.66
CA LEU A 120 -14.30 -2.29 5.39
C LEU A 120 -15.25 -2.06 6.58
N PRO A 121 -15.67 -0.80 6.80
CA PRO A 121 -16.74 -0.48 7.76
C PRO A 121 -18.10 -1.03 7.28
N PRO A 122 -19.13 -1.01 8.13
CA PRO A 122 -20.52 -1.14 7.68
C PRO A 122 -20.84 -0.07 6.63
N LEU A 123 -21.52 -0.47 5.56
CA LEU A 123 -21.96 0.46 4.50
C LEU A 123 -23.45 0.78 4.67
N VAL A 124 -23.81 2.03 4.39
CA VAL A 124 -25.19 2.52 4.32
C VAL A 124 -25.62 2.48 2.86
N THR A 125 -26.27 1.39 2.48
CA THR A 125 -26.76 1.16 1.12
C THR A 125 -28.27 0.93 1.12
N PRO A 126 -28.95 1.16 -0.02
CA PRO A 126 -30.26 0.57 -0.26
C PRO A 126 -30.25 -0.95 -0.05
N ILE A 127 -31.39 -1.52 0.33
CA ILE A 127 -31.52 -2.93 0.72
C ILE A 127 -31.18 -3.89 -0.44
N ASP A 128 -31.39 -3.45 -1.68
CA ASP A 128 -31.22 -4.21 -2.92
C ASP A 128 -29.78 -4.24 -3.46
N VAL A 129 -28.86 -3.42 -2.94
CA VAL A 129 -27.48 -3.30 -3.46
C VAL A 129 -26.56 -4.47 -3.04
N GLY A 130 -26.93 -5.21 -1.99
CA GLY A 130 -26.16 -6.36 -1.51
C GLY A 130 -24.73 -6.03 -1.05
N PRO A 131 -23.92 -7.03 -0.66
CA PRO A 131 -22.60 -6.82 -0.06
C PRO A 131 -21.45 -6.73 -1.08
N GLY A 132 -21.72 -6.25 -2.31
CA GLY A 132 -20.75 -6.29 -3.42
C GLY A 132 -19.42 -5.59 -3.10
N TYR A 133 -19.48 -4.42 -2.46
CA TYR A 133 -18.30 -3.67 -2.02
C TYR A 133 -17.46 -4.42 -0.97
N HIS A 134 -18.10 -5.07 0.01
CA HIS A 134 -17.41 -5.93 0.98
C HIS A 134 -16.75 -7.13 0.28
N GLY A 135 -17.44 -7.75 -0.67
CA GLY A 135 -16.90 -8.83 -1.49
C GLY A 135 -15.65 -8.43 -2.27
N LEU A 136 -15.70 -7.30 -2.96
CA LEU A 136 -14.56 -6.77 -3.72
C LEU A 136 -13.36 -6.45 -2.79
N PHE A 137 -13.60 -5.86 -1.62
CA PHE A 137 -12.51 -5.60 -0.67
C PHE A 137 -11.92 -6.89 -0.07
N ASN A 138 -12.75 -7.91 0.19
CA ASN A 138 -12.26 -9.22 0.63
C ASN A 138 -11.34 -9.84 -0.43
N GLN A 139 -11.71 -9.75 -1.70
CA GLN A 139 -10.86 -10.20 -2.81
C GLN A 139 -9.53 -9.42 -2.83
N LEU A 140 -9.58 -8.09 -2.79
CA LEU A 140 -8.38 -7.24 -2.77
C LEU A 140 -7.43 -7.60 -1.63
N LYS A 141 -7.99 -7.83 -0.43
CA LYS A 141 -7.23 -8.25 0.76
C LYS A 141 -6.57 -9.61 0.55
N GLN A 142 -7.30 -10.59 0.02
CA GLN A 142 -6.75 -11.93 -0.24
C GLN A 142 -5.66 -11.90 -1.30
N GLU A 143 -5.86 -11.14 -2.38
CA GLU A 143 -4.86 -10.96 -3.43
C GLU A 143 -3.59 -10.30 -2.88
N PHE A 144 -3.72 -9.32 -1.99
CA PHE A 144 -2.55 -8.70 -1.35
C PHE A 144 -1.76 -9.69 -0.49
N ILE A 145 -2.46 -10.49 0.33
CA ILE A 145 -1.84 -11.52 1.17
C ILE A 145 -1.12 -12.56 0.31
N ALA A 146 -1.76 -12.99 -0.78
CA ALA A 146 -1.16 -13.92 -1.74
C ALA A 146 0.07 -13.31 -2.44
N ALA A 147 0.00 -12.05 -2.89
CA ALA A 147 1.09 -11.36 -3.55
C ALA A 147 2.34 -11.28 -2.65
N ARG A 148 2.20 -10.87 -1.40
CA ARG A 148 3.34 -10.80 -0.47
C ARG A 148 3.89 -12.19 -0.10
N SER A 149 3.04 -13.23 -0.05
CA SER A 149 3.49 -14.62 0.19
C SER A 149 4.34 -15.12 -0.99
N LEU A 150 3.83 -14.96 -2.21
CA LEU A 150 4.55 -15.34 -3.44
C LEU A 150 5.89 -14.61 -3.55
N PHE A 151 5.94 -13.32 -3.20
CA PHE A 151 7.18 -12.56 -3.19
C PHE A 151 8.19 -13.14 -2.20
N TYR A 152 7.75 -13.41 -0.97
CA TYR A 152 8.59 -14.00 0.07
C TYR A 152 9.11 -15.39 -0.34
N GLU A 153 8.20 -16.28 -0.74
CA GLU A 153 8.54 -17.65 -1.16
C GLU A 153 9.48 -17.65 -2.37
N GLY A 154 9.23 -16.80 -3.36
CA GLY A 154 10.09 -16.66 -4.54
C GLY A 154 11.47 -16.09 -4.21
N ARG A 155 11.60 -15.28 -3.16
CA ARG A 155 12.89 -14.79 -2.66
C ARG A 155 13.62 -15.83 -1.82
N GLN A 156 12.91 -16.59 -0.99
CA GLN A 156 13.51 -17.62 -0.14
C GLN A 156 13.98 -18.83 -0.95
N ALA A 157 13.26 -19.20 -2.01
CA ALA A 157 13.63 -20.30 -2.91
C ALA A 157 14.68 -19.90 -3.96
N ASP A 158 15.31 -18.72 -3.84
CA ASP A 158 16.33 -18.28 -4.78
C ASP A 158 17.59 -19.13 -4.67
N GLY A 159 18.05 -19.67 -5.80
CA GLY A 159 19.16 -20.63 -5.85
C GLY A 159 18.75 -22.09 -5.60
N GLU A 160 17.49 -22.36 -5.26
CA GLU A 160 16.94 -23.72 -5.19
C GLU A 160 16.20 -24.06 -6.49
N THR A 161 16.49 -25.22 -7.07
CA THR A 161 15.75 -25.71 -8.24
C THR A 161 14.43 -26.33 -7.80
N CYS A 162 13.31 -25.80 -8.29
CA CYS A 162 12.01 -26.42 -8.03
C CYS A 162 11.87 -27.71 -8.83
N TYR A 163 11.13 -28.70 -8.29
CA TYR A 163 10.81 -29.92 -9.03
C TYR A 163 10.06 -29.66 -10.34
N SER A 164 9.34 -28.53 -10.46
CA SER A 164 8.68 -28.12 -11.71
C SER A 164 9.66 -27.68 -12.80
N ASP A 165 10.88 -27.31 -12.40
CA ASP A 165 11.92 -26.82 -13.31
C ASP A 165 12.86 -27.95 -13.74
N HIS A 166 12.67 -29.17 -13.22
CA HIS A 166 13.41 -30.36 -13.64
C HIS A 166 13.13 -30.69 -15.12
N ASP A 167 14.16 -31.14 -15.83
CA ASP A 167 14.10 -31.53 -17.24
C ASP A 167 13.57 -30.43 -18.19
N MET A 168 13.68 -29.16 -17.77
CA MET A 168 13.38 -27.99 -18.60
C MET A 168 14.59 -27.61 -19.46
N PHE A 169 14.48 -27.80 -20.77
CA PHE A 169 15.52 -27.42 -21.73
C PHE A 169 15.25 -26.01 -22.26
N LEU A 170 16.09 -25.04 -21.87
CA LEU A 170 16.08 -23.68 -22.39
C LEU A 170 17.34 -23.42 -23.21
N TYR A 171 17.23 -22.60 -24.24
CA TYR A 171 18.40 -22.13 -24.99
C TYR A 171 19.23 -21.17 -24.13
N ASP A 172 20.54 -21.38 -24.10
CA ASP A 172 21.48 -20.43 -23.54
C ASP A 172 21.59 -19.21 -24.47
N THR A 173 21.03 -18.08 -24.03
CA THR A 173 21.06 -16.82 -24.76
C THR A 173 22.33 -16.01 -24.50
N LEU A 174 23.32 -16.58 -23.78
CA LEU A 174 24.64 -16.02 -23.48
C LEU A 174 24.62 -14.68 -22.71
N ASP A 175 23.49 -14.37 -22.08
CA ASP A 175 23.27 -13.15 -21.29
C ASP A 175 22.81 -13.45 -19.86
N TYR A 176 22.92 -14.71 -19.42
CA TYR A 176 22.68 -15.18 -18.04
C TYR A 176 21.34 -14.75 -17.39
N PRO A 177 20.19 -14.86 -18.09
CA PRO A 177 18.89 -14.59 -17.50
C PRO A 177 18.51 -15.66 -16.48
N ARG A 178 17.78 -15.22 -15.46
CA ARG A 178 17.20 -16.10 -14.45
C ARG A 178 15.83 -16.60 -14.86
N TYR A 179 15.74 -17.93 -14.92
CA TYR A 179 14.50 -18.67 -15.11
C TYR A 179 14.27 -19.60 -13.93
N GLY A 180 13.03 -20.05 -13.78
CA GLY A 180 12.60 -20.98 -12.74
C GLY A 180 11.43 -20.45 -11.93
N LEU A 181 10.76 -21.35 -11.22
CA LEU A 181 9.53 -21.05 -10.50
C LEU A 181 9.73 -19.95 -9.45
N ALA A 182 10.90 -19.88 -8.81
CA ALA A 182 11.22 -18.85 -7.82
C ALA A 182 11.14 -17.42 -8.41
N VAL A 183 11.64 -17.22 -9.63
CA VAL A 183 11.59 -15.94 -10.34
C VAL A 183 10.15 -15.64 -10.78
N GLU A 184 9.45 -16.64 -11.31
CA GLU A 184 8.06 -16.47 -11.76
C GLU A 184 7.10 -16.14 -10.60
N ARG A 185 7.33 -16.68 -9.40
CA ARG A 185 6.61 -16.26 -8.17
C ARG A 185 6.81 -14.77 -7.88
N GLN A 186 8.04 -14.27 -7.99
CA GLN A 186 8.33 -12.84 -7.80
C GLN A 186 7.67 -11.98 -8.90
N ARG A 187 7.70 -12.41 -10.17
CA ARG A 187 6.98 -11.74 -11.26
C ARG A 187 5.47 -11.70 -11.01
N GLN A 188 4.90 -12.81 -10.57
CA GLN A 188 3.48 -12.90 -10.27
C GLN A 188 3.09 -11.99 -9.09
N ALA A 189 3.91 -11.94 -8.04
CA ALA A 189 3.71 -11.02 -6.93
C ALA A 189 3.68 -9.55 -7.40
N PHE A 190 4.59 -9.15 -8.29
CA PHE A 190 4.60 -7.82 -8.88
C PHE A 190 3.30 -7.52 -9.65
N ARG A 191 2.89 -8.43 -10.55
CA ARG A 191 1.65 -8.27 -11.34
C ARG A 191 0.42 -8.13 -10.44
N MET A 192 0.32 -8.97 -9.40
CA MET A 192 -0.79 -8.93 -8.43
C MET A 192 -0.81 -7.61 -7.65
N ALA A 193 0.36 -7.15 -7.15
CA ALA A 193 0.46 -5.88 -6.44
C ALA A 193 0.02 -4.68 -7.29
N TYR A 194 0.36 -4.67 -8.59
CA TYR A 194 -0.12 -3.63 -9.51
C TYR A 194 -1.62 -3.75 -9.80
N SER A 195 -2.10 -4.98 -10.03
CA SER A 195 -3.53 -5.24 -10.29
C SER A 195 -4.42 -4.78 -9.14
N ILE A 196 -3.96 -4.89 -7.89
CA ILE A 196 -4.64 -4.35 -6.70
C ILE A 196 -4.88 -2.85 -6.84
N LEU A 197 -3.89 -2.07 -7.30
CA LEU A 197 -4.05 -0.62 -7.48
C LEU A 197 -5.12 -0.28 -8.54
N ASP A 198 -5.17 -1.03 -9.65
CA ASP A 198 -6.18 -0.84 -10.69
C ASP A 198 -7.58 -1.23 -10.19
N LYS A 199 -7.70 -2.31 -9.42
CA LYS A 199 -8.97 -2.72 -8.80
C LYS A 199 -9.44 -1.75 -7.72
N ILE A 200 -8.52 -1.08 -7.01
CA ILE A 200 -8.87 0.06 -6.13
C ILE A 200 -9.45 1.20 -6.96
N ALA A 201 -8.88 1.48 -8.14
CA ALA A 201 -9.41 2.50 -9.04
C ALA A 201 -10.84 2.15 -9.53
N TYR A 202 -11.06 0.88 -9.89
CA TYR A 202 -12.40 0.37 -10.18
C TYR A 202 -13.35 0.54 -8.99
N TYR A 203 -12.92 0.19 -7.77
CA TYR A 203 -13.70 0.40 -6.56
C TYR A 203 -14.12 1.88 -6.41
N ILE A 204 -13.16 2.81 -6.57
CA ILE A 204 -13.44 4.26 -6.47
C ILE A 204 -14.45 4.69 -7.54
N ASN A 205 -14.29 4.21 -8.78
CA ASN A 205 -15.18 4.52 -9.89
C ASN A 205 -16.63 4.15 -9.58
N GLU A 206 -16.84 2.95 -9.04
CA GLU A 206 -18.16 2.44 -8.69
C GLU A 206 -18.72 3.09 -7.41
N TYR A 207 -17.93 3.21 -6.34
CA TYR A 207 -18.40 3.71 -5.04
C TYR A 207 -18.75 5.21 -5.07
N TYR A 208 -17.96 6.02 -5.78
CA TYR A 208 -18.20 7.46 -5.90
C TYR A 208 -19.05 7.81 -7.13
N CYS A 209 -19.58 6.82 -7.85
CA CYS A 209 -20.37 7.00 -9.08
C CYS A 209 -19.66 7.90 -10.11
N VAL A 210 -18.35 7.69 -10.29
CA VAL A 210 -17.51 8.56 -11.13
C VAL A 210 -17.90 8.44 -12.62
N GLY A 211 -18.32 7.25 -13.06
CA GLY A 211 -18.87 7.02 -14.39
C GLY A 211 -17.83 6.88 -15.50
N LEU A 212 -16.57 6.57 -15.18
CA LEU A 212 -15.56 6.24 -16.17
C LEU A 212 -15.79 4.83 -16.73
N ASN A 213 -15.34 4.62 -17.97
CA ASN A 213 -15.40 3.30 -18.61
C ASN A 213 -14.53 2.30 -17.84
N GLN A 214 -15.15 1.23 -17.33
CA GLN A 214 -14.53 0.21 -16.47
C GLN A 214 -13.25 -0.40 -17.07
N ASN A 215 -13.12 -0.46 -18.39
CA ASN A 215 -11.94 -1.03 -19.07
C ASN A 215 -10.74 -0.08 -19.15
N LYS A 216 -10.88 1.18 -18.69
CA LYS A 216 -9.83 2.22 -18.77
C LYS A 216 -9.66 2.97 -17.45
N VAL A 217 -9.98 2.32 -16.33
CA VAL A 217 -9.85 2.91 -14.99
C VAL A 217 -8.54 2.45 -14.37
N PHE A 218 -7.64 3.40 -14.13
CA PHE A 218 -6.38 3.18 -13.42
C PHE A 218 -6.30 4.13 -12.23
N LEU A 219 -5.53 3.77 -11.21
CA LEU A 219 -5.49 4.58 -9.98
C LEU A 219 -4.99 5.99 -10.24
N ARG A 220 -4.10 6.18 -11.22
CA ARG A 220 -3.59 7.50 -11.62
C ARG A 220 -4.63 8.34 -12.37
N SER A 221 -5.55 7.71 -13.12
CA SER A 221 -6.48 8.42 -14.02
C SER A 221 -7.88 8.64 -13.43
N VAL A 222 -8.32 7.83 -12.45
CA VAL A 222 -9.70 7.83 -11.92
C VAL A 222 -10.18 9.19 -11.37
N TRP A 223 -9.25 10.08 -11.00
CA TRP A 223 -9.53 11.39 -10.40
C TRP A 223 -9.93 12.46 -11.41
N PHE A 224 -9.65 12.25 -12.69
CA PHE A 224 -9.70 13.29 -13.72
C PHE A 224 -10.74 12.98 -14.79
N ALA A 225 -11.29 14.01 -15.41
CA ALA A 225 -12.17 13.81 -16.56
C ALA A 225 -11.38 13.19 -17.74
N SER A 226 -11.90 12.10 -18.30
CA SER A 226 -11.24 11.33 -19.35
C SER A 226 -11.43 11.91 -20.76
N SER A 227 -12.43 12.77 -20.96
CA SER A 227 -12.83 13.27 -22.28
C SER A 227 -13.53 14.63 -22.20
N GLY A 228 -13.59 15.32 -23.34
CA GLY A 228 -14.29 16.61 -23.48
C GLY A 228 -13.43 17.81 -23.05
N PRO A 229 -14.03 19.02 -22.98
CA PRO A 229 -13.30 20.27 -22.74
C PRO A 229 -12.69 20.37 -21.33
N LYS A 230 -13.11 19.51 -20.40
CA LYS A 230 -12.57 19.44 -19.04
C LYS A 230 -11.55 18.32 -18.85
N LYS A 231 -11.09 17.68 -19.94
CA LYS A 231 -10.09 16.60 -19.86
C LYS A 231 -8.90 17.03 -19.00
N GLY A 232 -8.43 16.13 -18.14
CA GLY A 232 -7.30 16.38 -17.23
C GLY A 232 -7.65 17.21 -15.99
N GLN A 233 -8.84 17.80 -15.90
CA GLN A 233 -9.29 18.50 -14.69
C GLN A 233 -9.77 17.52 -13.62
N LEU A 234 -9.49 17.84 -12.35
CA LEU A 234 -9.98 17.09 -11.20
C LEU A 234 -11.52 17.06 -11.22
N LEU A 235 -12.09 15.89 -11.03
CA LEU A 235 -13.53 15.71 -11.05
C LEU A 235 -14.19 16.39 -9.83
N PRO A 236 -15.34 17.08 -10.00
CA PRO A 236 -16.01 17.80 -8.91
C PRO A 236 -16.36 16.93 -7.70
N VAL A 237 -16.58 15.62 -7.90
CA VAL A 237 -16.85 14.66 -6.82
C VAL A 237 -15.71 14.58 -5.79
N PHE A 238 -14.49 14.98 -6.17
CA PHE A 238 -13.29 14.94 -5.32
C PHE A 238 -12.83 16.31 -4.81
N ALA A 239 -13.11 17.41 -5.52
CA ALA A 239 -12.47 18.72 -5.29
C ALA A 239 -12.66 19.28 -3.87
N ASP A 240 -13.91 19.31 -3.38
CA ASP A 240 -14.25 19.92 -2.08
C ASP A 240 -14.54 18.87 -1.00
N ARG A 241 -14.07 17.64 -1.22
CA ARG A 241 -14.37 16.52 -0.34
C ARG A 241 -13.41 16.53 0.86
N GLU A 242 -13.95 16.67 2.06
CA GLU A 242 -13.16 16.75 3.31
C GLU A 242 -12.63 15.37 3.79
N ASN A 243 -12.27 14.46 2.89
CA ASN A 243 -11.85 13.10 3.24
C ASN A 243 -10.32 12.96 3.20
N TRP A 244 -9.67 12.96 4.36
CA TRP A 244 -8.20 12.93 4.45
C TRP A 244 -7.59 11.63 3.91
N PRO A 245 -8.10 10.42 4.25
CA PRO A 245 -7.64 9.19 3.61
C PRO A 245 -7.81 9.18 2.10
N LEU A 246 -8.92 9.71 1.57
CA LEU A 246 -9.12 9.79 0.11
C LEU A 246 -8.09 10.72 -0.54
N ARG A 247 -7.77 11.85 0.10
CA ARG A 247 -6.68 12.73 -0.34
C ARG A 247 -5.33 12.02 -0.27
N GLY A 248 -5.09 11.22 0.77
CA GLY A 248 -3.91 10.36 0.86
C GLY A 248 -3.82 9.37 -0.31
N LEU A 249 -4.94 8.75 -0.68
CA LEU A 249 -5.02 7.85 -1.84
C LEU A 249 -4.82 8.59 -3.18
N TYR A 250 -5.34 9.81 -3.30
CA TYR A 250 -5.07 10.69 -4.43
C TYR A 250 -3.57 11.01 -4.55
N PHE A 251 -2.92 11.42 -3.45
CA PHE A 251 -1.48 11.70 -3.48
C PHE A 251 -0.64 10.45 -3.74
N LEU A 252 -1.00 9.30 -3.18
CA LEU A 252 -0.38 8.01 -3.52
C LEU A 252 -0.50 7.72 -5.02
N SER A 253 -1.64 8.03 -5.64
CA SER A 253 -1.78 7.87 -7.09
C SER A 253 -0.82 8.76 -7.89
N ARG A 254 -0.40 9.90 -7.34
CA ARG A 254 0.59 10.79 -7.95
C ARG A 254 2.00 10.22 -7.91
N ASP A 255 2.25 9.21 -7.08
CA ASP A 255 3.50 8.42 -7.06
C ASP A 255 3.52 7.32 -8.11
N LEU A 256 2.43 7.10 -8.87
CA LEU A 256 2.37 6.12 -9.96
C LEU A 256 2.54 6.78 -11.32
N TYR A 257 3.45 6.28 -12.16
CA TYR A 257 3.62 6.83 -13.51
C TYR A 257 2.57 6.30 -14.50
N GLN A 258 2.06 7.17 -15.36
CA GLN A 258 1.24 6.78 -16.53
C GLN A 258 1.48 7.76 -17.68
N LEU A 259 1.84 7.24 -18.86
CA LEU A 259 2.20 8.07 -20.02
C LEU A 259 1.04 8.92 -20.54
N GLU A 260 -0.19 8.41 -20.44
CA GLU A 260 -1.39 9.01 -21.05
C GLU A 260 -2.02 10.14 -20.21
N VAL A 261 -1.50 10.39 -19.01
CA VAL A 261 -2.08 11.35 -18.05
C VAL A 261 -1.43 12.72 -18.18
N GLU A 262 -2.26 13.77 -18.16
CA GLU A 262 -1.81 15.17 -18.12
C GLU A 262 -1.14 15.45 -16.76
N HIS A 263 -0.06 16.23 -16.74
CA HIS A 263 0.84 16.40 -15.57
C HIS A 263 1.56 15.10 -15.15
N ARG A 264 2.46 14.63 -16.03
CA ARG A 264 3.29 13.42 -15.87
C ARG A 264 4.34 13.49 -14.77
N GLU A 265 4.54 14.66 -14.16
CA GLU A 265 5.48 14.81 -13.04
C GLU A 265 5.06 13.89 -11.89
N VAL A 266 6.04 13.14 -11.40
CA VAL A 266 5.91 12.18 -10.30
C VAL A 266 6.98 12.51 -9.26
N LEU A 267 6.63 12.43 -7.98
CA LEU A 267 7.54 12.67 -6.87
C LEU A 267 8.42 11.45 -6.58
N ASP A 268 7.87 10.26 -6.78
CA ASP A 268 8.57 9.00 -6.57
C ASP A 268 9.56 8.71 -7.73
N PRO A 269 10.87 8.61 -7.47
CA PRO A 269 11.87 8.30 -8.49
C PRO A 269 11.70 6.89 -9.10
N MET A 270 11.04 5.95 -8.40
CA MET A 270 10.83 4.58 -8.86
C MET A 270 9.61 4.44 -9.78
N ALA A 271 8.72 5.44 -9.82
CA ALA A 271 7.42 5.37 -10.48
C ALA A 271 7.47 4.96 -11.95
N LYS A 272 8.38 5.57 -12.72
CA LYS A 272 8.55 5.25 -14.14
C LYS A 272 9.01 3.81 -14.33
N GLY A 273 9.98 3.37 -13.53
CA GLY A 273 10.47 1.99 -13.55
C GLY A 273 9.39 0.96 -13.23
N LEU A 274 8.47 1.27 -12.29
CA LEU A 274 7.33 0.42 -11.99
C LEU A 274 6.38 0.29 -13.19
N SER A 275 6.05 1.41 -13.84
CA SER A 275 5.18 1.40 -15.03
C SER A 275 5.82 0.64 -16.20
N ASP A 276 7.12 0.84 -16.43
CA ASP A 276 7.85 0.17 -17.50
C ASP A 276 7.92 -1.35 -17.23
N LEU A 277 8.17 -1.76 -15.98
CA LEU A 277 8.15 -3.16 -15.59
C LEU A 277 6.77 -3.80 -15.75
N ARG A 278 5.69 -3.12 -15.35
CA ARG A 278 4.33 -3.62 -15.56
C ARG A 278 4.08 -3.89 -17.03
N ASN A 279 4.36 -2.91 -17.89
CA ASN A 279 4.17 -3.06 -19.34
C ASN A 279 5.00 -4.23 -19.88
N SER A 280 6.26 -4.33 -19.45
CA SER A 280 7.12 -5.45 -19.85
C SER A 280 6.65 -6.80 -19.34
N LEU A 281 6.08 -6.89 -18.15
CA LEU A 281 5.56 -8.14 -17.60
C LEU A 281 4.23 -8.57 -18.22
N GLU A 282 3.37 -7.64 -18.63
CA GLU A 282 2.06 -7.95 -19.21
C GLU A 282 2.11 -8.17 -20.73
N HIS A 283 2.97 -7.45 -21.43
CA HIS A 283 2.89 -7.32 -22.89
C HIS A 283 4.21 -7.45 -23.64
N ARG A 284 5.34 -7.59 -22.94
CA ARG A 284 6.66 -7.72 -23.59
C ARG A 284 7.49 -8.85 -22.96
N TYR A 285 8.73 -8.93 -23.39
CA TYR A 285 9.71 -9.84 -22.84
C TYR A 285 10.56 -9.10 -21.79
N LEU A 286 10.53 -9.57 -20.53
CA LEU A 286 11.36 -9.06 -19.45
C LEU A 286 12.40 -10.11 -19.03
N LYS A 287 13.68 -9.83 -19.25
CA LYS A 287 14.80 -10.60 -18.71
C LYS A 287 15.20 -10.07 -17.34
N ILE A 288 15.34 -10.97 -16.38
CA ILE A 288 15.83 -10.66 -15.04
C ILE A 288 17.19 -11.34 -14.93
N HIS A 289 18.22 -10.59 -14.56
CA HIS A 289 19.61 -11.05 -14.59
C HIS A 289 20.24 -11.11 -13.20
N ASP A 290 21.10 -12.10 -12.98
CA ASP A 290 21.96 -12.20 -11.77
C ASP A 290 23.15 -11.22 -11.81
N ILE A 291 23.44 -10.67 -12.99
CA ILE A 291 24.50 -9.70 -13.19
C ILE A 291 23.83 -8.41 -13.67
N VAL A 292 24.35 -7.26 -13.20
CA VAL A 292 23.84 -5.96 -13.63
C VAL A 292 23.93 -5.89 -15.16
N PRO A 293 22.79 -5.73 -15.87
CA PRO A 293 22.82 -5.64 -17.31
C PRO A 293 23.50 -4.33 -17.73
N PRO A 294 24.13 -4.28 -18.92
CA PRO A 294 24.79 -3.06 -19.40
C PRO A 294 23.82 -1.87 -19.38
N SER A 295 24.29 -0.73 -18.91
CA SER A 295 23.56 0.54 -18.95
C SER A 295 23.25 0.94 -20.40
N ALA A 296 22.30 1.85 -20.60
CA ALA A 296 21.96 2.33 -21.94
C ALA A 296 23.19 2.89 -22.69
N THR A 297 24.11 3.55 -21.96
CA THR A 297 25.37 4.08 -22.50
C THR A 297 26.39 3.01 -22.87
N GLU A 298 26.43 1.90 -22.13
CA GLU A 298 27.30 0.76 -22.42
C GLU A 298 26.75 -0.07 -23.58
N ARG A 299 25.42 -0.17 -23.71
CA ARG A 299 24.77 -0.88 -24.83
C ARG A 299 25.12 -0.28 -26.18
N VAL A 300 25.25 1.05 -26.28
CA VAL A 300 25.63 1.71 -27.55
C VAL A 300 27.03 1.28 -28.04
N GLN A 301 27.88 0.79 -27.13
CA GLN A 301 29.25 0.34 -27.44
C GLN A 301 29.32 -1.16 -27.73
N LEU A 302 28.25 -1.92 -27.48
CA LEU A 302 28.20 -3.34 -27.76
C LEU A 302 27.90 -3.60 -29.25
N PRO A 303 28.49 -4.66 -29.84
CA PRO A 303 28.08 -5.15 -31.14
C PRO A 303 26.56 -5.41 -31.20
N SER A 304 25.90 -5.02 -32.29
CA SER A 304 24.44 -5.09 -32.42
C SER A 304 23.85 -6.49 -32.20
N HIS A 305 24.58 -7.55 -32.55
CA HIS A 305 24.15 -8.94 -32.34
C HIS A 305 24.21 -9.41 -30.87
N LEU A 306 24.84 -8.64 -29.99
CA LEU A 306 24.87 -8.88 -28.53
C LEU A 306 23.82 -8.05 -27.79
N ILE A 307 23.06 -7.21 -28.50
CA ILE A 307 22.00 -6.39 -27.94
C ILE A 307 20.66 -7.07 -28.24
N ASP A 308 20.00 -7.57 -27.21
CA ASP A 308 18.63 -8.04 -27.33
C ASP A 308 17.67 -6.85 -27.31
N GLU A 309 17.23 -6.41 -28.50
CA GLU A 309 16.26 -5.32 -28.66
C GLU A 309 14.82 -5.74 -28.32
N LEU A 310 14.53 -7.04 -28.23
CA LEU A 310 13.21 -7.57 -27.88
C LEU A 310 12.97 -7.53 -26.36
N ALA A 311 14.04 -7.67 -25.57
CA ALA A 311 13.96 -7.78 -24.12
C ALA A 311 14.17 -6.44 -23.40
N HIS A 312 13.27 -6.13 -22.46
CA HIS A 312 13.62 -5.27 -21.34
C HIS A 312 14.47 -6.11 -20.36
N SER A 313 15.63 -5.61 -19.96
CA SER A 313 16.53 -6.29 -19.01
C SER A 313 16.63 -5.51 -17.70
N ILE A 314 16.53 -6.21 -16.57
CA ILE A 314 16.65 -5.64 -15.22
C ILE A 314 17.51 -6.55 -14.33
N TYR A 315 18.23 -5.96 -13.38
CA TYR A 315 18.96 -6.70 -12.34
C TYR A 315 17.98 -7.29 -11.30
N LEU A 316 18.24 -8.50 -10.81
CA LEU A 316 17.34 -9.21 -9.89
C LEU A 316 17.05 -8.41 -8.61
N ASP A 317 18.05 -7.80 -7.97
CA ASP A 317 17.80 -7.03 -6.75
C ASP A 317 17.04 -5.73 -7.05
N GLU A 318 17.29 -5.09 -8.19
CA GLU A 318 16.50 -3.92 -8.60
C GLU A 318 15.02 -4.30 -8.80
N PHE A 319 14.77 -5.46 -9.43
CA PHE A 319 13.42 -5.99 -9.58
C PHE A 319 12.76 -6.26 -8.22
N ARG A 320 13.51 -6.82 -7.26
CA ARG A 320 13.04 -7.10 -5.89
C ARG A 320 12.72 -5.84 -5.12
N GLU A 321 13.59 -4.84 -5.16
CA GLU A 321 13.37 -3.55 -4.52
C GLU A 321 12.12 -2.87 -5.07
N LYS A 322 11.96 -2.84 -6.40
CA LYS A 322 10.75 -2.31 -7.04
C LYS A 322 9.49 -3.09 -6.67
N SER A 323 9.57 -4.42 -6.61
CA SER A 323 8.45 -5.28 -6.21
C SER A 323 8.02 -5.04 -4.76
N LEU A 324 8.98 -4.94 -3.84
CA LEU A 324 8.74 -4.66 -2.44
C LEU A 324 8.15 -3.26 -2.23
N HIS A 325 8.65 -2.27 -2.95
CA HIS A 325 8.09 -0.92 -2.96
C HIS A 325 6.64 -0.92 -3.44
N LEU A 326 6.34 -1.64 -4.52
CA LEU A 326 4.98 -1.77 -5.04
C LEU A 326 4.03 -2.47 -4.04
N LEU A 327 4.51 -3.49 -3.32
CA LEU A 327 3.73 -4.13 -2.23
C LEU A 327 3.40 -3.13 -1.12
N ARG A 328 4.35 -2.26 -0.72
CA ARG A 328 4.12 -1.20 0.27
C ARG A 328 3.10 -0.17 -0.23
N LEU A 329 3.17 0.22 -1.50
CA LEU A 329 2.16 1.10 -2.12
C LEU A 329 0.78 0.45 -2.13
N ALA A 330 0.68 -0.83 -2.51
CA ALA A 330 -0.58 -1.57 -2.50
C ALA A 330 -1.18 -1.66 -1.09
N ARG A 331 -0.36 -1.97 -0.07
CA ARG A 331 -0.78 -1.96 1.34
C ARG A 331 -1.35 -0.59 1.74
N ALA A 332 -0.60 0.48 1.49
CA ALA A 332 -1.01 1.83 1.86
C ALA A 332 -2.32 2.22 1.16
N ALA A 333 -2.46 1.89 -0.12
CA ALA A 333 -3.67 2.14 -0.90
C ALA A 333 -4.89 1.41 -0.33
N LEU A 334 -4.74 0.15 0.12
CA LEU A 334 -5.82 -0.62 0.77
C LEU A 334 -6.26 0.00 2.10
N ILE A 335 -5.30 0.48 2.90
CA ILE A 335 -5.59 1.16 4.17
C ILE A 335 -6.33 2.48 3.89
N TYR A 336 -5.81 3.30 2.98
CA TYR A 336 -6.46 4.56 2.60
C TYR A 336 -7.86 4.34 2.02
N LEU A 337 -8.04 3.31 1.19
CA LEU A 337 -9.36 2.96 0.65
C LEU A 337 -10.32 2.68 1.81
N SER A 338 -10.04 1.73 2.70
CA SER A 338 -10.97 1.39 3.77
C SER A 338 -11.27 2.58 4.70
N LEU A 339 -10.25 3.36 5.07
CA LEU A 339 -10.45 4.56 5.89
C LEU A 339 -11.25 5.65 5.17
N SER A 340 -11.06 5.80 3.86
CA SER A 340 -11.82 6.76 3.07
C SER A 340 -13.30 6.40 3.04
N ILE A 341 -13.61 5.12 2.81
CA ILE A 341 -15.00 4.63 2.80
C ILE A 341 -15.62 4.81 4.17
N ARG A 342 -14.89 4.52 5.26
CA ARG A 342 -15.38 4.77 6.62
C ARG A 342 -15.79 6.22 6.83
N GLN A 343 -14.92 7.16 6.50
CA GLN A 343 -15.23 8.57 6.70
C GLN A 343 -16.45 9.00 5.88
N GLU A 344 -16.66 8.41 4.71
CA GLU A 344 -17.87 8.68 3.91
C GLU A 344 -19.14 8.06 4.47
N GLU A 345 -19.07 6.83 4.95
CA GLU A 345 -20.22 6.19 5.57
C GLU A 345 -20.62 6.88 6.87
N GLU A 346 -19.67 7.34 7.68
CA GLU A 346 -19.96 8.16 8.87
C GLU A 346 -20.68 9.47 8.51
N ARG A 347 -20.26 10.14 7.42
CA ARG A 347 -20.97 11.32 6.91
C ARG A 347 -22.39 11.01 6.51
N LYS A 348 -22.60 9.98 5.69
CA LYS A 348 -23.94 9.53 5.26
C LYS A 348 -24.85 9.24 6.45
N GLN A 349 -24.30 8.68 7.54
CA GLN A 349 -25.06 8.42 8.76
C GLN A 349 -25.47 9.71 9.50
N THR A 350 -24.59 10.71 9.55
CA THR A 350 -24.90 11.99 10.21
C THR A 350 -25.88 12.87 9.42
N SER A 351 -25.92 12.76 8.08
CA SER A 351 -26.79 13.57 7.21
C SER A 351 -28.14 12.93 6.90
N ARG A 352 -28.61 11.98 7.72
CA ARG A 352 -29.79 11.13 7.42
C ARG A 352 -31.11 11.91 7.42
N THR A 353 -31.87 11.77 6.33
CA THR A 353 -33.28 12.21 6.20
C THR A 353 -34.25 11.08 5.78
N SER A 354 -33.75 9.92 5.33
CA SER A 354 -34.54 8.77 4.85
C SER A 354 -34.11 7.44 5.51
N PRO A 355 -34.99 6.42 5.56
CA PRO A 355 -34.66 5.14 6.18
C PRO A 355 -33.67 4.33 5.32
N MET A 356 -32.40 4.30 5.74
CA MET A 356 -31.36 3.40 5.22
C MET A 356 -30.76 2.61 6.39
N ALA A 357 -30.63 1.29 6.24
CA ALA A 357 -30.07 0.43 7.28
C ALA A 357 -28.56 0.23 7.08
N PRO A 358 -27.73 0.30 8.14
CA PRO A 358 -26.33 -0.09 8.06
C PRO A 358 -26.21 -1.60 7.84
N THR A 359 -25.51 -2.00 6.78
CA THR A 359 -25.24 -3.42 6.50
C THR A 359 -24.03 -3.87 7.33
N ALA A 360 -24.29 -4.38 8.54
CA ALA A 360 -23.28 -5.00 9.39
C ALA A 360 -23.17 -6.50 9.05
N LEU A 361 -22.06 -6.92 8.47
CA LEU A 361 -21.77 -8.31 8.13
C LEU A 361 -20.87 -8.94 9.18
N ALA A 362 -21.05 -10.23 9.43
CA ALA A 362 -20.12 -10.98 10.27
C ALA A 362 -18.75 -11.07 9.58
N LEU A 363 -17.68 -10.85 10.34
CA LEU A 363 -16.32 -11.08 9.86
C LEU A 363 -16.07 -12.59 9.78
N TRP A 364 -15.60 -13.04 8.62
CA TRP A 364 -15.22 -14.42 8.38
C TRP A 364 -13.70 -14.56 8.31
N LYS A 365 -13.17 -15.62 8.94
CA LYS A 365 -11.75 -15.98 8.88
C LYS A 365 -11.60 -17.19 7.94
N PRO A 366 -10.90 -17.07 6.80
CA PRO A 366 -10.59 -18.21 5.97
C PRO A 366 -9.68 -19.20 6.70
N GLY A 367 -10.02 -20.50 6.67
CA GLY A 367 -9.14 -21.58 7.14
C GLY A 367 -9.03 -21.78 8.66
N SER A 368 -9.98 -21.22 9.45
CA SER A 368 -10.14 -21.53 10.88
C SER A 368 -11.27 -22.52 11.15
#